data_AF-A0A3D3J2F4-F1
#
_entry.id   AF-A0A3D3J2F4-F1
#
_cell.length_a   1.000
_cell.length_b   1.000
_cell.length_c   1.000
_cell.angle_alpha   90.00
_cell.angle_beta   90.00
_cell.angle_gamma   90.00
#
_symmetry.space_group_name_H-M   'P 1'
#
loop_
_entity.id
_entity.type
_entity.pdbx_description
1 polymer ?
#
loop_
_entity_poly.entity_id
_entity_poly.type
_entity_poly.pdbx_seq_one_letter_code
_entity_poly.pdbx_strand_id
1 'polypeptide(L)'
;MSDYTKYKDSRPLTEALQGRNLEGFANSARAGTLEQSKQYHNLTNKDKIGVGTYPAKLFTDWPMWEYRPWTKWENIVACGKNSNREFLRGLLSLLREENCHPLVRSCSFLGFPCVFIVVPGFSEIYMPGQMKAKAIVTTRMVRRSFDHFPELTAAEEKRLMTGCTIRPW
;
A
#
# COMPACT_ATOMS: atom_id res chain seq x y z
N MET A 1 29.70 -19.24 1.04
CA MET A 1 28.73 -18.45 1.81
C MET A 1 28.22 -17.39 0.83
N SER A 2 27.04 -17.59 0.24
CA SER A 2 26.65 -16.99 -1.05
C SER A 2 26.10 -15.56 -0.89
N ASP A 3 26.30 -14.76 -1.94
CA ASP A 3 25.96 -13.33 -2.12
C ASP A 3 24.49 -12.91 -1.88
N TYR A 4 23.62 -13.79 -1.38
CA TYR A 4 22.18 -13.53 -1.26
C TYR A 4 21.82 -12.56 -0.14
N THR A 5 22.64 -12.48 0.92
CA THR A 5 22.49 -11.45 1.97
C THR A 5 22.71 -10.05 1.44
N LYS A 6 23.48 -9.89 0.34
CA LYS A 6 23.81 -8.58 -0.23
C LYS A 6 22.62 -7.86 -0.89
N TYR A 7 21.57 -8.61 -1.28
CA TYR A 7 20.43 -8.07 -2.06
C TYR A 7 19.12 -7.97 -1.28
N LYS A 8 18.99 -8.59 -0.11
CA LYS A 8 17.75 -8.48 0.69
C LYS A 8 17.57 -7.06 1.23
N ASP A 9 18.69 -6.43 1.57
CA ASP A 9 18.71 -5.09 2.17
C ASP A 9 18.69 -3.97 1.11
N SER A 10 18.88 -4.30 -0.17
CA SER A 10 18.93 -3.29 -1.23
C SER A 10 17.56 -2.77 -1.64
N ARG A 11 16.52 -3.62 -1.66
CA ARG A 11 15.17 -3.22 -2.11
C ARG A 11 14.55 -2.08 -1.28
N PRO A 12 14.57 -2.11 0.07
CA PRO A 12 14.03 -1.00 0.85
C PRO A 12 14.76 0.32 0.59
N LEU A 13 16.08 0.27 0.40
CA LEU A 13 16.89 1.46 0.12
C LEU A 13 16.65 2.01 -1.29
N THR A 14 16.54 1.12 -2.30
CA THR A 14 16.25 1.56 -3.67
C THR A 14 14.85 2.14 -3.79
N GLU A 15 13.87 1.55 -3.09
CA GLU A 15 12.48 2.06 -3.07
C GLU A 15 12.42 3.43 -2.39
N ALA A 16 13.11 3.61 -1.26
CA ALA A 16 13.17 4.87 -0.53
C ALA A 16 13.62 6.06 -1.39
N LEU A 17 14.50 5.82 -2.36
CA LEU A 17 15.06 6.84 -3.24
C LEU A 17 14.45 6.83 -4.65
N GLN A 18 13.58 5.89 -4.99
CA GLN A 18 13.04 5.76 -6.34
C GLN A 18 12.22 7.00 -6.72
N GLY A 19 12.69 7.72 -7.76
CA GLY A 19 12.05 8.93 -8.25
C GLY A 19 12.14 10.13 -7.30
N ARG A 20 13.07 10.13 -6.33
CA ARG A 20 13.24 11.20 -5.34
C ARG A 20 14.69 11.63 -5.20
N ASN A 21 14.90 12.89 -4.86
CA ASN A 21 16.18 13.36 -4.32
C ASN A 21 16.21 13.16 -2.78
N LEU A 22 17.38 13.38 -2.17
CA LEU A 22 17.57 13.19 -0.73
C LEU A 22 16.68 14.10 0.12
N GLU A 23 16.43 15.33 -0.33
CA GLU A 23 15.58 16.29 0.38
C GLU A 23 14.11 15.84 0.38
N GLY A 24 13.60 15.37 -0.77
CA GLY A 24 12.26 14.81 -0.88
C GLY A 24 12.08 13.55 -0.04
N PHE A 25 13.12 12.70 0.03
CA PHE A 25 13.13 11.56 0.95
C PHE A 25 13.08 12.01 2.42
N ALA A 26 13.97 12.91 2.84
CA ALA A 26 14.05 13.38 4.23
C ALA A 26 12.74 14.04 4.70
N ASN A 27 12.01 14.70 3.79
CA ASN A 27 10.75 15.36 4.10
C ASN A 27 9.49 14.46 3.97
N SER A 28 9.65 13.20 3.53
CA SER A 28 8.52 12.29 3.28
C SER A 28 7.93 11.64 4.53
N ALA A 29 8.71 11.52 5.61
CA ALA A 29 8.29 10.87 6.84
C ALA A 29 8.44 11.83 8.03
N ARG A 30 7.49 11.76 8.97
CA ARG A 30 7.55 12.54 10.22
C ARG A 30 7.25 11.65 11.42
N ALA A 31 7.86 11.92 12.56
CA ALA A 31 7.49 11.29 13.82
C ALA A 31 6.24 11.97 14.40
N GLY A 32 5.37 11.20 15.05
CA GLY A 32 4.17 11.70 15.71
C GLY A 32 3.58 10.72 16.72
N THR A 33 2.34 10.99 17.12
CA THR A 33 1.59 10.14 18.06
C THR A 33 1.08 8.85 17.41
N LEU A 34 0.68 7.88 18.23
CA LEU A 34 0.12 6.63 17.75
C LEU A 34 -1.20 6.86 16.99
N GLU A 35 -2.01 7.78 17.49
CA GLU A 35 -3.31 8.18 16.96
C GLU A 35 -3.15 8.79 15.57
N GLN A 36 -2.24 9.76 15.41
CA GLN A 36 -1.90 10.34 14.10
C GLN A 36 -1.40 9.26 13.12
N SER A 37 -0.58 8.32 13.60
CA SER A 37 -0.03 7.27 12.74
C SER A 37 -1.09 6.29 12.23
N LYS A 38 -2.19 6.10 12.96
CA LYS A 38 -3.29 5.17 12.67
C LYS A 38 -4.44 5.80 11.87
N GLN A 39 -4.40 7.11 11.63
CA GLN A 39 -5.44 7.78 10.84
C GLN A 39 -5.54 7.15 9.45
N TYR A 40 -6.77 6.93 8.98
CA TYR A 40 -7.06 6.28 7.70
C TYR A 40 -6.30 6.92 6.52
N HIS A 41 -6.31 8.26 6.42
CA HIS A 41 -5.59 8.97 5.36
C HIS A 41 -4.07 8.79 5.47
N ASN A 42 -3.55 8.70 6.69
CA ASN A 42 -2.12 8.48 6.92
C ASN A 42 -1.67 7.09 6.46
N LEU A 43 -2.44 6.04 6.78
CA LEU A 43 -2.16 4.67 6.32
C LEU A 43 -2.20 4.59 4.79
N THR A 44 -3.27 5.11 4.18
CA THR A 44 -3.41 5.13 2.72
C THR A 44 -2.30 5.93 2.02
N ASN A 45 -1.84 7.04 2.59
CA ASN A 45 -0.77 7.84 1.99
C ASN A 45 0.59 7.12 2.08
N LYS A 46 0.87 6.41 3.18
CA LYS A 46 2.07 5.56 3.28
C LYS A 46 2.07 4.48 2.20
N ASP A 47 0.94 3.81 1.98
CA ASP A 47 0.86 2.73 0.99
C ASP A 47 0.97 3.22 -0.45
N LYS A 48 0.38 4.39 -0.75
CA LYS A 48 0.36 4.93 -2.13
C LYS A 48 1.65 5.62 -2.54
N ILE A 49 2.17 6.45 -1.65
CA ILE A 49 3.23 7.41 -1.97
C ILE A 49 4.36 7.37 -0.94
N GLY A 50 4.38 6.44 0.02
CA GLY A 50 5.46 6.35 0.99
C GLY A 50 5.66 7.64 1.81
N VAL A 51 4.59 8.42 2.03
CA VAL A 51 4.61 9.66 2.81
C VAL A 51 3.65 9.51 3.99
N GLY A 52 4.10 9.85 5.19
CA GLY A 52 3.22 9.85 6.35
C GLY A 52 3.90 10.03 7.71
N THR A 53 3.06 9.97 8.74
CA THR A 53 3.45 10.09 10.14
C THR A 53 3.64 8.70 10.75
N TYR A 54 4.81 8.44 11.33
CA TYR A 54 5.14 7.20 12.04
C TYR A 54 5.10 7.45 13.55
N PRO A 55 4.70 6.46 14.35
CA PRO A 55 4.69 6.63 15.80
C PRO A 55 6.13 6.85 16.28
N ALA A 56 6.36 7.89 17.09
CA ALA A 56 7.70 8.18 17.63
C ALA A 56 8.31 7.00 18.39
N LYS A 57 7.45 6.11 18.93
CA LYS A 57 7.83 4.83 19.55
C LYS A 57 8.67 3.92 18.64
N LEU A 58 8.63 4.09 17.32
CA LEU A 58 9.49 3.33 16.39
C LEU A 58 10.98 3.64 16.58
N PHE A 59 11.30 4.84 17.10
CA PHE A 59 12.66 5.35 17.24
C PHE A 59 13.16 5.33 18.69
N THR A 60 12.57 4.50 19.55
CA THR A 60 13.01 4.33 20.94
C THR A 60 14.11 3.27 21.05
N ASP A 61 14.96 3.40 22.06
CA ASP A 61 16.08 2.47 22.30
C ASP A 61 15.65 1.04 22.65
N TRP A 62 14.39 0.85 23.06
CA TRP A 62 13.85 -0.44 23.50
C TRP A 62 12.89 -1.02 22.46
N PRO A 63 13.33 -2.01 21.65
CA PRO A 63 12.45 -2.65 20.70
C PRO A 63 11.42 -3.52 21.44
N MET A 64 10.18 -3.54 20.94
CA MET A 64 9.14 -4.41 21.50
C MET A 64 9.37 -5.89 21.17
N TRP A 65 10.22 -6.17 20.17
CA TRP A 65 10.63 -7.51 19.77
C TRP A 65 12.14 -7.57 19.62
N GLU A 66 12.75 -8.60 20.19
CA GLU A 66 14.17 -8.88 20.03
C GLU A 66 14.50 -9.15 18.56
N TYR A 67 15.64 -8.63 18.10
CA TYR A 67 16.13 -8.94 16.76
C TYR A 67 16.43 -10.45 16.66
N ARG A 68 15.78 -11.10 15.71
CA ARG A 68 16.04 -12.50 15.36
C ARG A 68 16.38 -12.58 13.88
N PRO A 69 17.60 -12.99 13.50
CA PRO A 69 17.95 -13.20 12.10
C PRO A 69 16.93 -14.12 11.43
N TRP A 70 16.43 -13.71 10.28
CA TRP A 70 15.45 -14.51 9.54
C TRP A 70 16.15 -15.60 8.72
N THR A 71 16.19 -16.82 9.27
CA THR A 71 16.89 -17.97 8.67
C THR A 71 15.98 -18.92 7.89
N LYS A 72 14.64 -18.73 7.95
CA LYS A 72 13.63 -19.65 7.39
C LYS A 72 13.84 -20.00 5.90
N TRP A 73 14.50 -19.13 5.15
CA TRP A 73 14.73 -19.29 3.71
C TRP A 73 16.19 -19.56 3.32
N GLU A 74 17.12 -19.60 4.28
CA GLU A 74 18.55 -19.81 3.99
C GLU A 74 18.81 -21.19 3.36
N ASN A 75 18.11 -22.22 3.84
CA ASN A 75 18.17 -23.57 3.28
C ASN A 75 17.58 -23.65 1.86
N ILE A 76 16.62 -22.78 1.51
CA ILE A 76 16.05 -22.73 0.16
C ILE A 76 17.03 -22.09 -0.83
N VAL A 77 17.79 -21.10 -0.37
CA VAL A 77 18.80 -20.38 -1.16
C VAL A 77 20.09 -21.19 -1.34
N ALA A 78 20.54 -21.91 -0.31
CA ALA A 78 21.80 -22.65 -0.32
C ALA A 78 21.85 -23.85 -1.29
N CYS A 79 20.70 -24.44 -1.63
CA CYS A 79 20.62 -25.62 -2.51
C CYS A 79 20.76 -25.32 -4.01
N GLY A 80 21.04 -24.07 -4.41
CA GLY A 80 21.50 -23.70 -5.76
C GLY A 80 20.54 -23.91 -6.93
N LYS A 81 19.42 -24.63 -6.77
CA LYS A 81 18.50 -25.02 -7.86
C LYS A 81 17.01 -25.16 -7.46
N ASN A 82 16.50 -24.46 -6.44
CA ASN A 82 15.08 -24.48 -6.06
C ASN A 82 14.50 -23.06 -6.00
N SER A 83 14.28 -22.44 -7.16
CA SER A 83 13.00 -22.28 -7.87
C SER A 83 11.99 -21.43 -7.10
N ASN A 84 11.57 -20.31 -7.70
CA ASN A 84 10.52 -19.41 -7.20
C ASN A 84 9.26 -20.16 -6.71
N ARG A 85 9.06 -21.41 -7.17
CA ARG A 85 8.04 -22.35 -6.73
C ARG A 85 8.13 -22.72 -5.24
N GLU A 86 9.31 -23.01 -4.71
CA GLU A 86 9.46 -23.38 -3.28
C GLU A 86 9.24 -22.18 -2.37
N PHE A 87 9.75 -21.00 -2.77
CA PHE A 87 9.42 -19.73 -2.11
C PHE A 87 7.92 -19.46 -2.11
N LEU A 88 7.28 -19.59 -3.27
CA LEU A 88 5.83 -19.42 -3.39
C LEU A 88 5.08 -20.43 -2.51
N ARG A 89 5.48 -21.71 -2.50
CA ARG A 89 4.88 -22.74 -1.64
C ARG A 89 4.98 -22.35 -0.17
N GLY A 90 6.16 -21.91 0.29
CA GLY A 90 6.37 -21.48 1.67
C GLY A 90 5.52 -20.27 2.06
N LEU A 91 5.39 -19.28 1.17
CA LEU A 91 4.51 -18.12 1.38
C LEU A 91 3.03 -18.52 1.42
N LEU A 92 2.59 -19.43 0.54
CA LEU A 92 1.22 -19.93 0.55
C LEU A 92 0.90 -20.75 1.80
N SER A 93 1.86 -21.51 2.33
CA SER A 93 1.71 -22.22 3.61
C SER A 93 1.52 -21.24 4.77
N LEU A 94 2.31 -20.16 4.83
CA LEU A 94 2.14 -19.10 5.83
C LEU A 94 0.76 -18.46 5.76
N LEU A 95 0.30 -18.11 4.56
CA LEU A 95 -1.04 -17.53 4.38
C LEU A 95 -2.13 -18.51 4.81
N ARG A 96 -1.97 -19.80 4.53
CA ARG A 96 -2.90 -20.84 4.99
C ARG A 96 -2.92 -20.97 6.51
N GLU A 97 -1.76 -20.93 7.17
CA GLU A 97 -1.64 -20.96 8.63
C GLU A 97 -2.37 -19.77 9.28
N GLU A 98 -2.33 -18.59 8.64
CA GLU A 98 -3.05 -17.37 9.04
C GLU A 98 -4.52 -17.34 8.57
N ASN A 99 -5.09 -18.46 8.12
CA ASN A 99 -6.45 -18.57 7.59
C ASN A 99 -6.77 -17.55 6.45
N CYS A 100 -5.74 -17.20 5.67
CA CYS A 100 -5.86 -16.33 4.51
C CYS A 100 -6.01 -17.15 3.22
N HIS A 101 -6.85 -16.66 2.31
CA HIS A 101 -7.14 -17.32 1.03
C HIS A 101 -6.74 -16.43 -0.16
N PRO A 102 -5.53 -16.60 -0.72
CA PRO A 102 -5.09 -15.81 -1.87
C PRO A 102 -5.88 -16.14 -3.13
N LEU A 103 -6.33 -15.10 -3.82
CA LEU A 103 -6.95 -15.14 -5.14
C LEU A 103 -5.91 -14.71 -6.17
N VAL A 104 -5.67 -15.55 -7.18
CA VAL A 104 -4.65 -15.32 -8.20
C VAL A 104 -5.30 -15.30 -9.58
N ARG A 105 -5.05 -14.22 -10.33
CA ARG A 105 -5.46 -14.09 -11.73
C ARG A 105 -4.23 -14.01 -12.62
N SER A 106 -4.20 -14.81 -13.68
CA SER A 106 -3.21 -14.67 -14.75
C SER A 106 -3.53 -13.44 -15.60
N CYS A 107 -2.52 -12.60 -15.83
CA CYS A 107 -2.59 -11.37 -16.62
C CYS A 107 -1.57 -11.38 -17.78
N SER A 108 -1.16 -12.55 -18.25
CA SER A 108 -0.10 -12.72 -19.25
C SER A 108 -0.52 -12.43 -20.71
N PHE A 109 -1.59 -11.67 -20.93
CA PHE A 109 -2.12 -11.39 -22.28
C PHE A 109 -1.24 -10.47 -23.12
N LEU A 110 -0.21 -9.85 -22.53
CA LEU A 110 0.79 -9.01 -23.21
C LEU A 110 2.06 -9.77 -23.64
N GLY A 111 2.06 -11.10 -23.55
CA GLY A 111 3.20 -11.92 -23.99
C GLY A 111 4.33 -12.06 -22.97
N PHE A 112 4.15 -11.58 -21.73
CA PHE A 112 5.06 -11.83 -20.61
C PHE A 112 4.31 -12.37 -19.39
N PRO A 113 4.95 -13.20 -18.53
CA PRO A 113 4.32 -13.71 -17.32
C PRO A 113 3.93 -12.59 -16.37
N CYS A 114 2.64 -12.45 -16.09
CA CYS A 114 2.12 -11.47 -15.13
C CYS A 114 0.98 -12.09 -14.34
N VAL A 115 0.91 -11.79 -13.04
CA VAL A 115 -0.18 -12.22 -12.17
C VAL A 115 -0.68 -11.04 -11.35
N PHE A 116 -1.99 -11.04 -11.09
CA PHE A 116 -2.62 -10.15 -10.13
C PHE A 116 -3.08 -10.99 -8.94
N ILE A 117 -2.58 -10.65 -7.75
CA ILE A 117 -2.82 -11.39 -6.51
C ILE A 117 -3.61 -10.51 -5.55
N VAL A 118 -4.70 -11.03 -5.00
CA VAL A 118 -5.49 -10.40 -3.95
C VAL A 118 -5.59 -11.37 -2.78
N VAL A 119 -5.22 -10.91 -1.58
CA VAL A 119 -5.43 -11.64 -0.33
C VAL A 119 -6.47 -10.85 0.48
N PRO A 120 -7.73 -11.31 0.54
CA PRO A 120 -8.78 -10.59 1.28
C PRO A 120 -8.44 -10.43 2.76
N GLY A 121 -8.61 -9.23 3.30
CA GLY A 121 -8.29 -8.87 4.68
C GLY A 121 -6.81 -8.62 4.95
N PHE A 122 -5.95 -8.61 3.92
CA PHE A 122 -4.50 -8.43 4.06
C PHE A 122 -3.92 -7.49 3.00
N SER A 123 -4.33 -7.62 1.73
CA SER A 123 -3.73 -6.89 0.60
C SER A 123 -4.38 -5.52 0.31
N GLU A 124 -5.42 -5.16 1.05
CA GLU A 124 -6.20 -3.95 0.81
C GLU A 124 -5.52 -2.68 1.34
N ILE A 125 -5.28 -1.72 0.45
CA ILE A 125 -4.81 -0.36 0.80
C ILE A 125 -5.93 0.46 1.49
N TYR A 126 -7.19 0.14 1.17
CA TYR A 126 -8.35 0.81 1.74
C TYR A 126 -9.17 -0.18 2.53
N MET A 127 -9.45 0.17 3.78
CA MET A 127 -10.35 -0.61 4.61
C MET A 127 -11.71 -0.78 3.92
N PRO A 128 -12.19 -2.03 3.77
CA PRO A 128 -13.53 -2.28 3.26
C PRO A 128 -14.57 -1.71 4.24
N GLY A 129 -15.69 -1.25 3.70
CA GLY A 129 -16.78 -0.71 4.53
C GLY A 129 -17.85 -0.03 3.71
N GLN A 130 -19.04 0.13 4.31
CA GLN A 130 -20.21 0.73 3.64
C GLN A 130 -19.90 2.13 3.09
N MET A 131 -19.15 2.94 3.84
CA MET A 131 -18.77 4.29 3.41
C MET A 131 -17.88 4.28 2.16
N LYS A 132 -16.93 3.34 2.07
CA LYS A 132 -16.08 3.20 0.89
C LYS A 132 -16.87 2.70 -0.32
N ALA A 133 -17.75 1.73 -0.12
CA ALA A 133 -18.65 1.23 -1.16
C ALA A 133 -19.56 2.36 -1.69
N LYS A 134 -20.18 3.12 -0.79
CA LYS A 134 -20.99 4.29 -1.12
C LYS A 134 -20.18 5.32 -1.89
N ALA A 135 -18.96 5.65 -1.43
CA ALA A 135 -18.09 6.59 -2.13
C ALA A 135 -17.77 6.13 -3.57
N ILE A 136 -17.50 4.84 -3.80
CA ILE A 136 -17.25 4.27 -5.13
C ILE A 136 -18.49 4.38 -6.02
N VAL A 137 -19.65 3.96 -5.52
CA VAL A 137 -20.91 4.02 -6.27
C VAL A 137 -21.27 5.47 -6.61
N THR A 138 -21.25 6.37 -5.62
CA THR A 138 -21.52 7.80 -5.83
C THR A 138 -20.53 8.40 -6.83
N THR A 139 -19.23 8.14 -6.70
CA THR A 139 -18.23 8.69 -7.63
C THR A 139 -18.46 8.17 -9.05
N ARG A 140 -18.86 6.90 -9.24
CA ARG A 140 -19.19 6.35 -10.56
C ARG A 140 -20.42 7.01 -11.16
N MET A 141 -21.47 7.24 -10.36
CA MET A 141 -22.67 7.94 -10.81
C MET A 141 -22.34 9.37 -11.23
N VAL A 142 -21.61 10.09 -10.37
CA VAL A 142 -21.18 11.47 -10.64
C VAL A 142 -20.34 11.52 -11.91
N ARG A 143 -19.32 10.66 -12.07
CA ARG A 143 -18.48 10.64 -13.29
C ARG A 143 -19.31 10.47 -14.56
N ARG A 144 -20.29 9.56 -14.57
CA ARG A 144 -21.20 9.38 -15.72
C ARG A 144 -22.03 10.62 -16.01
N SER A 145 -22.48 11.33 -14.97
CA SER A 145 -23.15 12.62 -15.15
C SER A 145 -22.20 13.70 -15.66
N PHE A 146 -20.91 13.62 -15.31
CA PHE A 146 -19.89 14.58 -15.74
C PHE A 146 -19.49 14.41 -17.22
N ASP A 147 -19.55 13.20 -17.77
CA ASP A 147 -19.31 12.94 -19.21
C ASP A 147 -20.32 13.67 -20.11
N HIS A 148 -21.43 14.13 -19.54
CA HIS A 148 -22.44 14.96 -20.18
C HIS A 148 -22.69 16.23 -19.37
N PHE A 149 -21.62 16.94 -18.97
CA PHE A 149 -21.78 18.19 -18.24
C PHE A 149 -22.68 19.12 -19.06
N PRO A 150 -23.91 19.44 -18.61
CA PRO A 150 -24.66 20.48 -19.27
C PRO A 150 -23.82 21.77 -19.15
N GLU A 151 -23.82 22.60 -20.18
CA GLU A 151 -23.24 23.93 -20.06
C GLU A 151 -23.89 24.60 -18.85
N LEU A 152 -23.09 24.84 -17.81
CA LEU A 152 -23.60 25.48 -16.61
C LEU A 152 -23.99 26.89 -16.98
N THR A 153 -25.24 27.25 -16.69
CA THR A 153 -25.60 28.66 -16.70
C THR A 153 -24.80 29.38 -15.60
N ALA A 154 -24.47 30.65 -15.80
CA ALA A 154 -23.75 31.45 -14.81
C ALA A 154 -24.46 31.46 -13.43
N ALA A 155 -25.80 31.30 -13.41
CA ALA A 155 -26.59 31.20 -12.20
C ALA A 155 -26.37 29.86 -11.45
N GLU A 156 -26.27 28.74 -12.17
CA GLU A 156 -26.01 27.43 -11.59
C GLU A 156 -24.58 27.28 -11.09
N GLU A 157 -23.61 27.83 -11.84
CA GLU A 157 -22.22 27.92 -11.41
C GLU A 157 -22.11 28.70 -10.09
N LYS A 158 -22.73 29.89 -10.01
CA LYS A 158 -22.79 30.68 -8.78
C LYS A 158 -23.43 29.91 -7.64
N ARG A 159 -24.54 29.20 -7.89
CA ARG A 159 -25.24 28.37 -6.88
C ARG A 159 -24.34 27.27 -6.32
N LEU A 160 -23.66 26.53 -7.19
CA LEU A 160 -22.76 25.43 -6.79
C LEU A 160 -21.58 25.96 -5.97
N MET A 161 -21.00 27.09 -6.36
CA MET A 161 -19.90 27.74 -5.62
C MET A 161 -20.36 28.27 -4.26
N THR A 162 -21.57 28.82 -4.15
CA THR A 162 -22.15 29.25 -2.85
C THR A 162 -22.62 28.08 -1.98
N GLY A 163 -23.04 26.95 -2.55
CA GLY A 163 -23.42 25.75 -1.81
C GLY A 163 -22.22 24.95 -1.26
N CYS A 164 -21.04 25.14 -1.88
CA CYS A 164 -19.77 24.56 -1.46
C CYS A 164 -19.01 25.39 -0.43
N THR A 165 -19.57 26.46 0.13
CA THR A 165 -19.01 27.06 1.34
C THR A 165 -19.16 26.05 2.48
N ILE A 166 -18.09 25.27 2.69
CA ILE A 166 -17.90 24.39 3.83
C ILE A 166 -18.26 25.22 5.05
N ARG A 167 -19.33 24.84 5.76
CA ARG A 167 -19.65 25.47 7.04
C ARG A 167 -18.40 25.37 7.90
N PRO A 168 -17.86 26.49 8.43
CA PRO A 168 -16.76 26.41 9.37
C PRO A 168 -17.24 25.55 10.53
N TRP A 169 -16.48 24.49 10.81
CA TRP A 169 -16.65 23.66 12.00
C TRP A 169 -16.35 24.48 13.25
#